data_AF-D6XB75-F1
#
_entry.id   AF-D6XB75-F1
#
_cell.length_a   1.000
_cell.length_b   1.000
_cell.length_c   1.000
_cell.angle_alpha   90.00
_cell.angle_beta   90.00
_cell.angle_gamma   90.00
#
_symmetry.space_group_name_H-M   'P 1'
#
loop_
_entity.id
_entity.type
_entity.pdbx_description
1 polymer ?
#
loop_
_entity_poly.entity_id
_entity_poly.type
_entity_poly.pdbx_seq_one_letter_code
_entity_poly.pdbx_strand_id
1 'polypeptide(L)'
;MQTQADLLQRPVEVSALPDATALGVGSLARLGAEPGLEVTDVLPDWKPAAVYEPRVSSEEAAERLAVFQAAVNALLEGADG
;
A
#
# COMPACT_ATOMS: atom_id res chain seq x y z
N MET A 1 -2.56 4.82 -8.29
CA MET A 1 -2.63 3.40 -7.87
C MET A 1 -2.37 2.42 -9.01
N GLN A 2 -2.87 2.63 -10.23
CA GLN A 2 -2.63 1.72 -11.37
C GLN A 2 -1.14 1.38 -11.59
N THR A 3 -0.27 2.39 -11.67
CA THR A 3 1.18 2.18 -11.81
C THR A 3 1.78 1.32 -10.69
N GLN A 4 1.25 1.40 -9.46
CA GLN A 4 1.71 0.56 -8.36
C GLN A 4 1.28 -0.91 -8.57
N ALA A 5 0.03 -1.16 -8.95
CA ALA A 5 -0.44 -2.52 -9.27
C ALA A 5 0.35 -3.13 -10.44
N ASP A 6 0.61 -2.32 -11.47
CA ASP A 6 1.40 -2.69 -12.64
C ASP A 6 2.84 -3.06 -12.27
N LEU A 7 3.55 -2.22 -11.49
CA LEU A 7 4.95 -2.49 -11.14
C LEU A 7 5.10 -3.58 -10.08
N LEU A 8 4.17 -3.70 -9.13
CA LEU A 8 4.16 -4.77 -8.14
C LEU A 8 3.73 -6.12 -8.73
N GLN A 9 3.11 -6.10 -9.92
CA GLN A 9 2.49 -7.27 -10.55
C GLN A 9 1.52 -7.99 -9.60
N ARG A 10 0.75 -7.21 -8.83
CA ARG A 10 -0.23 -7.69 -7.85
C ARG A 10 -1.44 -6.74 -7.79
N PRO A 11 -2.64 -7.25 -7.43
CA PRO A 11 -3.78 -6.40 -7.17
C PRO A 11 -3.48 -5.39 -6.06
N VAL A 12 -3.95 -4.16 -6.22
CA VAL A 12 -3.86 -3.13 -5.18
C VAL A 12 -5.27 -2.68 -4.81
N GLU A 13 -5.65 -2.97 -3.56
CA GLU A 13 -6.90 -2.55 -2.96
C GLU A 13 -6.74 -1.20 -2.26
N VAL A 14 -7.67 -0.28 -2.51
CA VAL A 14 -7.71 1.03 -1.85
C VAL A 14 -8.76 0.99 -0.75
N SER A 15 -8.35 1.32 0.48
CA SER A 15 -9.25 1.49 1.62
C SER A 15 -10.40 2.44 1.27
N ALA A 16 -11.64 2.03 1.57
CA ALA A 16 -12.79 2.94 1.51
C ALA A 16 -12.83 3.91 2.71
N LEU A 17 -12.11 3.59 3.78
CA LEU A 17 -12.02 4.44 4.95
C LEU A 17 -10.93 5.51 4.70
N PRO A 18 -11.30 6.80 4.72
CA PRO A 18 -10.41 7.88 4.26
C PRO A 18 -9.21 8.12 5.18
N ASP A 19 -9.31 7.75 6.46
CA ASP A 19 -8.22 7.87 7.43
C ASP A 19 -8.04 6.58 8.23
N ALA A 20 -7.29 5.64 7.65
CA ALA A 20 -6.97 4.37 8.30
C ALA A 20 -6.12 4.56 9.57
N THR A 21 -5.34 5.66 9.65
CA THR A 21 -4.51 5.96 10.82
C THR A 21 -5.38 6.36 11.99
N ALA A 22 -6.26 7.34 11.81
CA ALA A 22 -7.19 7.78 12.86
C ALA A 22 -8.13 6.65 13.29
N LEU A 23 -8.58 5.82 12.33
CA LEU A 23 -9.36 4.63 12.63
C LEU A 23 -8.60 3.68 13.57
N GLY A 24 -7.35 3.35 13.25
CA GLY A 24 -6.53 2.47 14.08
C GLY A 24 -6.32 3.02 15.49
N VAL A 25 -6.08 4.34 15.62
CA VAL A 25 -5.97 5.01 16.93
C VAL A 25 -7.28 4.89 17.72
N GLY A 26 -8.43 5.16 17.10
CA GLY A 26 -9.73 5.06 17.73
C GLY A 26 -10.07 3.63 18.18
N SER A 27 -9.80 2.64 17.32
CA SER A 27 -10.00 1.22 17.65
C SER A 27 -9.14 0.78 18.83
N LEU A 28 -7.87 1.18 18.87
CA LEU A 28 -6.98 0.87 20.00
C LEU A 28 -7.41 1.57 21.29
N ALA A 29 -7.80 2.84 21.24
CA ALA A 29 -8.29 3.56 22.40
C ALA A 29 -9.54 2.87 23.00
N ARG A 30 -10.44 2.39 22.15
CA ARG A 30 -11.65 1.66 22.57
C ARG A 30 -11.32 0.31 23.21
N LEU A 31 -10.43 -0.48 22.62
CA LEU A 31 -9.96 -1.74 23.21
C LEU A 31 -9.36 -1.55 24.60
N GLY A 32 -8.58 -0.48 24.79
CA GLY A 32 -7.99 -0.17 26.09
C GLY A 32 -9.01 0.32 27.14
N ALA A 33 -10.09 0.95 26.71
CA ALA A 33 -11.13 1.50 27.59
C ALA A 33 -12.18 0.46 28.00
N GLU A 34 -12.42 -0.57 27.19
CA GLU A 34 -13.48 -1.58 27.38
C GLU A 34 -12.89 -2.99 27.48
N PRO A 35 -12.51 -3.46 28.68
CA PRO A 35 -11.97 -4.81 28.88
C PRO A 35 -12.97 -5.89 28.46
N GLY A 36 -12.52 -6.83 27.62
CA GLY A 36 -13.35 -7.94 27.12
C GLY A 36 -13.82 -7.78 25.68
N LEU A 37 -13.53 -6.65 25.02
CA LEU A 37 -13.65 -6.54 23.57
C LEU A 37 -12.47 -7.21 22.87
N GLU A 38 -12.76 -7.91 21.77
CA GLU A 38 -11.76 -8.42 20.84
C GLU A 38 -11.51 -7.40 19.72
N VAL A 39 -10.38 -7.55 19.00
CA VAL A 39 -10.02 -6.65 17.89
C VAL A 39 -11.13 -6.58 16.82
N THR A 40 -11.81 -7.69 16.56
CA THR A 40 -12.91 -7.75 15.60
C THR A 40 -14.13 -6.94 16.01
N ASP A 41 -14.30 -6.63 17.30
CA ASP A 41 -15.46 -5.88 17.81
C ASP A 41 -15.30 -4.36 17.67
N VAL A 42 -14.08 -3.90 17.40
CA VAL A 42 -13.74 -2.47 17.31
C VAL A 42 -13.31 -2.02 15.92
N LEU A 43 -13.21 -2.94 14.97
CA LEU A 43 -12.97 -2.64 13.56
C LEU A 43 -14.31 -2.57 12.83
N PRO A 44 -14.55 -1.55 11.99
CA PRO A 44 -15.73 -1.53 11.15
C PRO A 44 -15.64 -2.61 10.07
N ASP A 45 -16.80 -3.07 9.59
CA ASP A 45 -16.86 -3.84 8.35
C ASP A 45 -16.20 -3.03 7.23
N TRP A 46 -15.26 -3.65 6.51
CA TRP A 46 -14.51 -2.97 5.45
C TRP A 46 -14.74 -3.65 4.09
N LYS A 47 -14.77 -2.82 3.06
CA LYS A 47 -14.68 -3.20 1.65
C LYS A 47 -13.78 -2.21 0.93
N PRO A 48 -13.02 -2.62 -0.10
CA PRO A 48 -12.22 -1.71 -0.87
C PRO A 48 -13.09 -0.72 -1.66
N ALA A 49 -12.67 0.55 -1.71
CA ALA A 49 -13.30 1.55 -2.57
C ALA A 49 -12.98 1.31 -4.05
N ALA A 50 -11.80 0.76 -4.32
CA ALA A 50 -11.37 0.36 -5.65
C ALA A 50 -10.33 -0.75 -5.56
N VAL A 51 -10.30 -1.61 -6.57
CA VAL A 51 -9.25 -2.61 -6.78
C VAL A 51 -8.61 -2.35 -8.14
N TYR A 52 -7.29 -2.23 -8.16
CA TYR A 52 -6.50 -2.05 -9.37
C TYR A 52 -5.76 -3.33 -9.67
N GLU A 53 -6.14 -4.00 -10.74
CA GLU A 53 -5.43 -5.16 -11.27
C GLU A 53 -4.26 -4.73 -12.16
N PRO A 54 -3.17 -5.52 -12.25
CA PRO A 54 -2.12 -5.29 -13.23
C PRO A 54 -2.68 -5.27 -14.66
N ARG A 55 -2.30 -4.26 -15.43
CA ARG A 55 -2.71 -4.06 -16.84
C ARG A 55 -1.56 -4.20 -17.83
N VAL A 56 -0.33 -4.31 -17.34
CA VAL A 56 0.88 -4.51 -18.16
C VAL A 56 1.48 -5.88 -17.88
N SER A 57 2.21 -6.42 -18.85
CA SER A 57 2.95 -7.67 -18.66
C SER A 57 4.05 -7.52 -17.62
N SER A 58 4.50 -8.64 -17.07
CA SER A 58 5.64 -8.69 -16.17
C SER A 58 6.93 -8.20 -16.84
N GLU A 59 7.08 -8.43 -18.14
CA GLU A 59 8.23 -7.95 -18.93
C GLU A 59 8.26 -6.42 -19.02
N GLU A 60 7.13 -5.80 -19.38
CA GLU A 60 7.00 -4.34 -19.41
C GLU A 60 7.24 -3.72 -18.02
N ALA A 61 6.73 -4.34 -16.97
CA ALA A 61 6.98 -3.89 -15.59
C ALA A 61 8.47 -3.98 -15.23
N ALA A 62 9.14 -5.06 -15.61
CA ALA A 62 10.56 -5.28 -15.36
C ALA A 62 11.44 -4.28 -16.12
N GLU A 63 11.12 -3.96 -17.37
CA GLU A 63 11.83 -2.94 -18.16
C GLU A 63 11.77 -1.58 -17.46
N ARG A 64 10.58 -1.17 -17.02
CA ARG A 64 10.39 0.11 -16.29
C ARG A 64 11.17 0.14 -14.98
N LEU A 65 11.18 -0.96 -14.22
CA LEU A 65 11.97 -1.06 -12.99
C LEU A 65 13.47 -1.00 -13.27
N ALA A 66 13.95 -1.63 -14.34
CA ALA A 66 15.36 -1.61 -14.71
C ALA A 66 15.83 -0.19 -15.05
N VAL A 67 15.03 0.59 -15.78
CA VAL A 67 15.33 2.01 -16.07
C VAL A 67 15.40 2.83 -14.78
N PHE A 68 14.46 2.64 -13.85
CA PHE A 68 14.49 3.32 -12.57
C PHE A 68 15.73 2.95 -11.74
N GLN A 69 16.07 1.67 -11.68
CA GLN A 69 17.26 1.18 -10.97
C GLN A 69 18.55 1.76 -11.55
N ALA A 70 18.67 1.82 -12.88
CA ALA A 70 19.82 2.44 -13.54
C ALA A 70 19.96 3.93 -13.17
N ALA A 71 18.86 4.68 -13.13
CA ALA A 71 18.87 6.10 -12.72
C ALA A 71 19.25 6.29 -11.25
N VAL A 72 18.76 5.43 -10.35
CA VAL A 72 19.14 5.44 -8.93
C VAL A 72 20.63 5.12 -8.77
N ASN A 73 21.14 4.10 -9.47
CA ASN A 73 22.56 3.75 -9.41
C ASN A 73 23.44 4.91 -9.87
N ALA A 74 23.10 5.56 -10.98
CA ALA A 74 23.85 6.73 -11.46
C ALA A 74 23.83 7.90 -10.46
N LEU A 75 22.71 8.12 -9.76
CA LEU A 75 22.61 9.14 -8.71
C LEU A 75 23.53 8.83 -7.53
N LEU A 76 23.59 7.56 -7.10
CA LEU A 76 24.43 7.13 -5.99
C LEU A 76 25.91 7.22 -6.35
N GLU A 77 26.30 6.74 -7.54
CA GLU A 77 27.67 6.84 -8.05
C GLU A 77 28.16 8.29 -8.15
N GLY A 78 27.26 9.21 -8.54
CA GLY A 78 27.58 10.64 -8.61
C GLY A 78 27.60 11.36 -7.26
N ALA A 79 27.03 10.77 -6.20
CA ALA A 79 27.08 11.32 -4.85
C ALA A 79 28.35 10.90 -4.08
N ASP A 80 29.02 9.83 -4.53
CA ASP A 80 30.25 9.29 -3.94
C ASP A 80 31.54 9.92 -4.52
N GLY A 81 31.42 10.82 -5.52
CA GLY A 81 32.55 11.52 -6.17
C GLY A 81 32.62 13.00 -5.85
#